data_AF-A0A0C2W2J4-F1
#
_entry.id   AF-A0A0C2W2J4-F1
#
_cell.length_a   1.000
_cell.length_b   1.000
_cell.length_c   1.000
_cell.angle_alpha   90.00
_cell.angle_beta   90.00
_cell.angle_gamma   90.00
#
_symmetry.space_group_name_H-M   'P 1'
#
loop_
_entity.id
_entity.type
_entity.pdbx_description
1 polymer ?
#
loop_
_entity_poly.entity_id
_entity_poly.type
_entity_poly.pdbx_seq_one_letter_code
_entity_poly.pdbx_strand_id
1 'polypeptide(L)'
;MSNEDGLKADGITNEQIQEKLPQYLRYACAYWVNHLEVAIMEDEALVNGLERFAYDHMLYWLEVLSLIGKLDSAHRVVGAVLKLLTSTSSDLHQLLSDALRFISKFYEIIKRSALHTYYSALPFTPTDTLLYHRYIKEAEHNICNIEGGPEKWDGLVAKMRHTQFVDVIKFSLDSTLFLSYCTRLAVGDFNDNVNLWDIRGIDASSPPSKRNANAVTTLALSRDCSRLACGFGDGTVELWGTSPTKRRIGPLAHRSKMERIFFRIFRQSRRHKQSVLAIGFDPNGRLFASGSYDRTIKLWNGGDGILRGTLKVP
;
A
#
# COMPACT_ATOMS: atom_id res chain seq x y z
N MET A 1 -21.35 5.36 9.81
CA MET A 1 -21.44 6.77 9.36
C MET A 1 -20.06 7.18 8.88
N SER A 2 -19.89 7.94 7.79
CA SER A 2 -18.56 8.46 7.42
C SER A 2 -18.19 9.69 8.26
N ASN A 3 -16.93 10.13 8.24
CA ASN A 3 -16.51 11.41 8.86
C ASN A 3 -17.38 12.57 8.36
N GLU A 4 -17.60 12.67 7.04
CA GLU A 4 -18.42 13.73 6.46
C GLU A 4 -19.88 13.67 6.93
N ASP A 5 -20.45 12.47 7.06
CA ASP A 5 -21.82 12.29 7.53
C ASP A 5 -21.95 12.61 9.03
N GLY A 6 -20.97 12.20 9.84
CA GLY A 6 -20.96 12.44 11.28
C GLY A 6 -20.79 13.91 11.62
N LEU A 7 -19.82 14.58 10.99
CA LEU A 7 -19.61 16.02 11.17
C LEU A 7 -20.85 16.83 10.78
N LYS A 8 -21.55 16.44 9.70
CA LYS A 8 -22.82 17.07 9.31
C LYS A 8 -23.94 16.80 10.31
N ALA A 9 -24.05 15.58 10.84
CA ALA A 9 -25.06 15.21 11.83
C ALA A 9 -24.88 16.00 13.14
N ASP A 10 -23.63 16.22 13.54
CA ASP A 10 -23.28 16.96 14.76
C ASP A 10 -23.23 18.48 14.54
N GLY A 11 -23.52 18.96 13.32
CA GLY A 11 -23.52 20.39 12.99
C GLY A 11 -22.14 21.06 13.01
N ILE A 12 -21.07 20.28 12.94
CA ILE A 12 -19.69 20.77 13.00
C ILE A 12 -19.30 21.34 11.64
N THR A 13 -18.96 22.63 11.59
CA THR A 13 -18.56 23.30 10.35
C THR A 13 -17.10 23.03 10.01
N ASN A 14 -16.77 23.11 8.71
CA ASN A 14 -15.38 23.03 8.25
C ASN A 14 -14.49 24.12 8.87
N GLU A 15 -15.07 25.27 9.26
CA GLU A 15 -14.34 26.35 9.93
C GLU A 15 -13.92 25.96 11.35
N GLN A 16 -14.79 25.29 12.10
CA GLN A 16 -14.45 24.76 13.43
C GLN A 16 -13.34 23.71 13.37
N ILE A 17 -13.36 22.87 12.33
CA ILE A 17 -12.28 21.90 12.09
C ILE A 17 -10.97 22.62 11.75
N GLN A 18 -11.01 23.68 10.94
CA GLN A 18 -9.81 24.47 10.60
C GLN A 18 -9.26 25.25 11.80
N GLU A 19 -10.12 25.69 12.72
CA GLU A 19 -9.72 26.33 13.98
C GLU A 19 -9.01 25.33 14.90
N LYS A 20 -9.56 24.11 15.03
CA LYS A 20 -8.98 23.04 15.87
C LYS A 20 -7.80 22.33 15.21
N LEU A 21 -7.72 22.32 13.88
CA LEU A 21 -6.63 21.75 13.08
C LEU A 21 -5.99 22.82 12.18
N PRO A 22 -5.19 23.73 12.78
CA PRO A 22 -4.49 24.76 12.01
C PRO A 22 -3.55 24.18 10.96
N GLN A 23 -3.22 25.00 9.96
CA GLN A 23 -2.41 24.58 8.81
C GLN A 23 -1.04 23.99 9.22
N TYR A 24 -0.40 24.55 10.26
CA TYR A 24 0.88 24.06 10.76
C TYR A 24 0.77 22.64 11.35
N LEU A 25 -0.32 22.32 12.05
CA LEU A 25 -0.54 21.00 12.64
C LEU A 25 -0.81 19.96 11.55
N ARG A 26 -1.64 20.31 10.55
CA ARG A 26 -1.91 19.46 9.39
C ARG A 26 -0.63 19.15 8.60
N TYR A 27 0.26 20.14 8.48
CA TYR A 27 1.56 19.95 7.87
C TYR A 27 2.45 19.03 8.72
N ALA A 28 2.58 19.31 10.01
CA ALA A 28 3.37 18.50 10.93
C ALA A 28 2.93 17.03 10.91
N CYS A 29 1.64 16.75 11.11
CA CYS A 29 1.09 15.38 11.12
C CYS A 29 1.36 14.60 9.84
N ALA A 30 1.40 15.27 8.68
CA ALA A 30 1.55 14.61 7.38
C ALA A 30 3.01 14.47 6.91
N TYR A 31 3.93 15.34 7.37
CA TYR A 31 5.25 15.47 6.74
C TYR A 31 6.43 15.37 7.70
N TRP A 32 6.22 15.22 9.01
CA TRP A 32 7.31 15.15 9.98
C TRP A 32 8.34 14.04 9.68
N VAL A 33 7.90 12.88 9.15
CA VAL A 33 8.83 11.79 8.80
C VAL A 33 9.77 12.14 7.65
N ASN A 34 9.38 13.01 6.72
CA ASN A 34 10.29 13.43 5.64
C ASN A 34 11.46 14.23 6.22
N HIS A 35 11.25 14.94 7.33
CA HIS A 35 12.32 15.63 8.06
C HIS A 35 13.14 14.65 8.89
N LEU A 36 12.48 13.64 9.47
CA LEU A 36 13.14 12.58 10.23
C LEU A 36 14.10 11.74 9.37
N GLU A 37 13.71 11.39 8.13
CA GLU A 37 14.55 10.63 7.19
C GLU A 37 15.86 11.37 6.83
N VAL A 38 15.89 12.69 6.97
CA VAL A 38 17.08 13.55 6.70
C VAL A 38 17.85 13.85 7.99
N ALA A 39 17.23 13.70 9.15
CA ALA A 39 17.84 13.97 10.45
C ALA A 39 18.79 12.84 10.88
N ILE A 40 19.86 13.20 11.59
CA ILE A 40 20.81 12.24 12.17
C ILE A 40 20.19 11.68 13.46
N MET A 41 19.84 10.40 13.46
CA MET A 41 19.09 9.70 14.51
C MET A 41 19.89 9.40 15.80
N GLU A 42 21.08 9.99 15.97
CA GLU A 42 21.91 9.83 17.18
C GLU A 42 21.51 10.81 18.30
N ASP A 43 20.52 11.67 18.07
CA ASP A 43 20.01 12.64 19.05
C ASP A 43 19.02 11.98 20.03
N GLU A 44 19.45 11.84 21.29
CA GLU A 44 18.64 11.30 22.39
C GLU A 44 17.34 12.09 22.62
N ALA A 45 17.36 13.41 22.39
CA ALA A 45 16.16 14.24 22.54
C ALA A 45 15.09 13.90 21.49
N LEU A 46 15.52 13.54 20.27
CA LEU A 46 14.62 13.12 19.19
C LEU A 46 13.96 11.78 19.51
N VAL A 47 14.72 10.81 20.03
CA VAL A 47 14.19 9.49 20.43
C VAL A 47 13.19 9.64 21.58
N ASN A 48 13.50 10.46 22.59
CA ASN A 48 12.59 10.75 23.70
C ASN A 48 11.30 11.44 23.23
N GLY A 49 11.42 12.38 22.28
CA GLY A 49 10.26 13.03 21.67
C GLY A 49 9.38 12.07 20.88
N LEU A 50 10.00 11.13 20.17
CA LEU A 50 9.33 10.08 19.40
C LEU A 50 8.62 9.08 20.32
N GLU A 51 9.26 8.70 21.43
CA GLU A 51 8.67 7.85 22.45
C GLU A 51 7.43 8.52 23.04
N ARG A 52 7.55 9.76 23.50
CA ARG A 52 6.41 10.53 24.02
C ARG A 52 5.28 10.63 22.99
N PHE A 53 5.60 10.89 21.73
CA PHE A 53 4.60 10.91 20.66
C PHE A 53 3.90 9.55 20.51
N ALA A 54 4.65 8.44 20.47
CA ALA A 54 4.08 7.11 20.32
C ALA A 54 3.22 6.69 21.51
N TYR A 55 3.59 7.07 22.73
CA TYR A 55 2.85 6.73 23.95
C TYR A 55 1.64 7.62 24.21
N ASP A 56 1.71 8.92 23.91
CA ASP A 56 0.67 9.87 24.29
C ASP A 56 -0.22 10.30 23.13
N HIS A 57 0.26 10.20 21.89
CA HIS A 57 -0.34 10.91 20.76
C HIS A 57 -0.61 10.09 19.51
N MET A 58 -0.37 8.78 19.52
CA MET A 58 -0.47 7.95 18.32
C MET A 58 -1.91 7.80 17.82
N LEU A 59 -2.88 7.52 18.68
CA LEU A 59 -4.28 7.39 18.25
C LEU A 59 -4.88 8.73 17.83
N TYR A 60 -4.59 9.82 18.56
CA TYR A 60 -4.99 11.17 18.14
C TYR A 60 -4.38 11.55 16.78
N TRP A 61 -3.13 11.14 16.53
CA TRP A 61 -2.52 11.35 15.23
C TRP A 61 -3.25 10.57 14.12
N LEU A 62 -3.67 9.32 14.36
CA LEU A 62 -4.50 8.56 13.41
C LEU A 62 -5.87 9.22 13.20
N GLU A 63 -6.47 9.78 14.25
CA GLU A 63 -7.72 10.53 14.18
C GLU A 63 -7.58 11.74 13.26
N VAL A 64 -6.55 12.57 13.50
CA VAL A 64 -6.23 13.73 12.65
C VAL A 64 -5.96 13.30 11.21
N LEU A 65 -5.20 12.22 11.00
CA LEU A 65 -4.92 11.70 9.66
C LEU A 65 -6.18 11.21 8.94
N SER A 66 -7.12 10.60 9.66
CA SER A 66 -8.43 10.21 9.13
C SER A 66 -9.26 11.44 8.74
N LEU A 67 -9.34 12.44 9.62
CA LEU A 67 -10.11 13.68 9.38
C LEU A 67 -9.56 14.48 8.18
N ILE A 68 -8.25 14.53 7.98
CA ILE A 68 -7.64 15.23 6.84
C ILE A 68 -7.57 14.37 5.56
N GLY A 69 -7.99 13.10 5.62
CA GLY A 69 -7.95 12.17 4.49
C GLY A 69 -6.53 11.75 4.08
N LYS A 70 -5.58 11.67 5.03
CA LYS A 70 -4.18 11.27 4.80
C LYS A 70 -3.77 10.03 5.58
N LEU A 71 -4.72 9.18 6.00
CA LEU A 71 -4.44 7.95 6.74
C LEU A 71 -3.47 7.00 6.02
N ASP A 72 -3.43 7.03 4.68
CA ASP A 72 -2.46 6.28 3.85
C ASP A 72 -0.99 6.57 4.21
N SER A 73 -0.72 7.75 4.76
CA SER A 73 0.63 8.11 5.17
C SER A 73 1.04 7.44 6.49
N ALA A 74 0.09 7.02 7.34
CA ALA A 74 0.36 6.56 8.69
C ALA A 74 1.28 5.33 8.71
N HIS A 75 0.96 4.32 7.88
CA HIS A 75 1.74 3.10 7.80
C HIS A 75 3.17 3.37 7.30
N ARG A 76 3.32 4.27 6.31
CA ARG A 76 4.64 4.66 5.82
C ARG A 76 5.47 5.33 6.92
N VAL A 77 4.86 6.26 7.65
CA VAL A 77 5.53 7.03 8.69
C VAL A 77 6.02 6.11 9.80
N VAL A 78 5.15 5.27 10.37
CA VAL A 78 5.53 4.32 11.43
C VAL A 78 6.57 3.30 10.93
N GLY A 79 6.42 2.82 9.69
CA GLY A 79 7.39 1.89 9.09
C GLY A 79 8.76 2.52 8.82
N ALA A 80 8.83 3.80 8.46
CA ALA A 80 10.08 4.53 8.31
C ALA A 80 10.80 4.67 9.66
N VAL A 81 10.05 5.04 10.70
CA VAL A 81 10.57 5.14 12.07
C VAL A 81 11.12 3.81 12.56
N LEU A 82 10.39 2.70 12.37
CA LEU A 82 10.87 1.37 12.74
C LEU A 82 12.16 0.96 12.02
N LYS A 83 12.30 1.32 10.74
CA LYS A 83 13.55 1.08 9.99
C LYS A 83 14.73 1.90 10.51
N LEU A 84 14.47 3.07 11.07
CA LEU A 84 15.50 3.93 11.65
C LEU A 84 15.91 3.46 13.06
N LEU A 85 15.01 2.80 13.79
CA LEU A 85 15.24 2.30 15.16
C LEU A 85 16.00 0.95 15.21
N THR A 86 16.91 0.69 14.27
CA THR A 86 17.59 -0.62 14.07
C THR A 86 18.32 -1.23 15.27
N SER A 87 18.56 -0.48 16.36
CA SER A 87 19.38 -0.91 17.49
C SER A 87 18.70 -0.84 18.86
N THR A 88 17.37 -0.74 18.94
CA THR A 88 16.72 -0.56 20.26
C THR A 88 15.64 -1.62 20.50
N SER A 89 16.00 -2.64 21.30
CA SER A 89 15.06 -3.58 21.93
C SER A 89 14.22 -2.86 22.99
N SER A 90 13.41 -1.90 22.56
CA SER A 90 12.63 -1.01 23.42
C SER A 90 11.14 -1.28 23.27
N ASP A 91 10.38 -1.01 24.32
CA ASP A 91 8.91 -1.02 24.33
C ASP A 91 8.33 -0.14 23.21
N LEU A 92 9.05 0.92 22.80
CA LEU A 92 8.72 1.75 21.65
C LEU A 92 8.67 0.96 20.33
N HIS A 93 9.65 0.09 20.07
CA HIS A 93 9.65 -0.73 18.85
C HIS A 93 8.46 -1.69 18.84
N GLN A 94 8.12 -2.27 19.99
CA GLN A 94 6.96 -3.15 20.14
C GLN A 94 5.65 -2.36 19.95
N LEU A 95 5.52 -1.18 20.55
CA LEU A 95 4.35 -0.30 20.40
C LEU A 95 4.14 0.15 18.96
N LEU A 96 5.20 0.54 18.25
CA LEU A 96 5.13 0.92 16.83
C LEU A 96 4.82 -0.27 15.91
N SER A 97 5.32 -1.47 16.24
CA SER A 97 4.97 -2.71 15.52
C SER A 97 3.48 -3.06 15.71
N ASP A 98 2.98 -2.95 16.94
CA ASP A 98 1.56 -3.12 17.26
C ASP A 98 0.71 -2.07 16.52
N ALA A 99 1.19 -0.82 16.42
CA ALA A 99 0.55 0.25 15.67
C ALA A 99 0.44 -0.06 14.17
N LEU A 100 1.49 -0.59 13.55
CA LEU A 100 1.43 -1.00 12.14
C LEU A 100 0.36 -2.07 11.93
N ARG A 101 0.26 -3.05 12.83
CA ARG A 101 -0.77 -4.10 12.76
C ARG A 101 -2.16 -3.54 12.97
N PHE A 102 -2.32 -2.66 13.96
CA PHE A 102 -3.56 -1.94 14.24
C PHE A 102 -4.05 -1.15 13.02
N ILE A 103 -3.18 -0.31 12.43
CA ILE A 103 -3.48 0.47 11.24
C ILE A 103 -3.88 -0.48 10.10
N SER A 104 -3.12 -1.55 9.86
CA SER A 104 -3.39 -2.47 8.73
C SER A 104 -4.72 -3.22 8.88
N LYS A 105 -5.05 -3.67 10.10
CA LYS A 105 -6.27 -4.44 10.37
C LYS A 105 -7.53 -3.57 10.33
N PHE A 106 -7.45 -2.35 10.84
CA PHE A 106 -8.62 -1.46 11.02
C PHE A 106 -8.66 -0.28 10.04
N TYR A 107 -7.74 -0.21 9.08
CA TYR A 107 -7.59 0.88 8.11
C TYR A 107 -8.93 1.33 7.51
N GLU A 108 -9.72 0.41 6.94
CA GLU A 108 -10.97 0.74 6.26
C GLU A 108 -12.00 1.41 7.19
N ILE A 109 -12.02 1.00 8.45
CA ILE A 109 -12.98 1.50 9.44
C ILE A 109 -12.53 2.87 9.94
N ILE A 110 -11.22 3.03 10.24
CA ILE A 110 -10.62 4.30 10.66
C ILE A 110 -10.69 5.34 9.54
N LYS A 111 -10.44 4.95 8.29
CA LYS A 111 -10.58 5.81 7.10
C LYS A 111 -12.00 6.30 6.93
N ARG A 112 -12.98 5.43 7.20
CA ARG A 112 -14.40 5.78 7.09
C ARG A 112 -14.81 6.78 8.17
N SER A 113 -14.45 6.53 9.43
CA SER A 113 -14.66 7.50 10.51
C SER A 113 -13.55 7.40 11.56
N ALA A 114 -13.02 8.56 11.94
CA ALA A 114 -11.94 8.69 12.90
C ALA A 114 -12.34 8.16 14.29
N LEU A 115 -13.61 8.33 14.68
CA LEU A 115 -14.17 7.84 15.94
C LEU A 115 -14.16 6.31 16.05
N HIS A 116 -14.22 5.59 14.92
CA HIS A 116 -14.11 4.13 14.95
C HIS A 116 -12.75 3.64 15.46
N THR A 117 -11.72 4.50 15.52
CA THR A 117 -10.45 4.21 16.21
C THR A 117 -10.71 3.77 17.65
N TYR A 118 -11.59 4.49 18.36
CA TYR A 118 -11.88 4.28 19.79
C TYR A 118 -13.04 3.32 20.03
N TYR A 119 -14.11 3.44 19.25
CA TYR A 119 -15.33 2.66 19.45
C TYR A 119 -15.29 1.26 18.83
N SER A 120 -14.40 1.00 17.87
CA SER A 120 -14.46 -0.25 17.09
C SER A 120 -13.10 -0.89 16.83
N ALA A 121 -12.02 -0.12 16.69
CA ALA A 121 -10.70 -0.70 16.45
C ALA A 121 -10.02 -1.06 17.77
N LEU A 122 -9.95 -0.11 18.71
CA LEU A 122 -9.25 -0.30 19.98
C LEU A 122 -9.83 -1.44 20.86
N PRO A 123 -11.15 -1.61 21.02
CA PRO A 123 -11.71 -2.70 21.82
C PRO A 123 -11.48 -4.10 21.22
N PHE A 124 -11.24 -4.17 19.91
CA PHE A 124 -10.95 -5.43 19.20
C PHE A 124 -9.45 -5.64 18.95
N THR A 125 -8.61 -4.80 19.54
CA THR A 125 -7.15 -4.95 19.52
C THR A 125 -6.73 -6.01 20.53
N PRO A 126 -5.72 -6.83 20.22
CA PRO A 126 -5.36 -7.91 21.11
C PRO A 126 -4.89 -7.43 22.48
N THR A 127 -5.35 -8.09 23.54
CA THR A 127 -5.19 -7.62 24.92
C THR A 127 -3.74 -7.64 25.39
N ASP A 128 -2.90 -8.56 24.89
CA ASP A 128 -1.49 -8.66 25.30
C ASP A 128 -0.58 -7.58 24.67
N THR A 129 -1.14 -6.70 23.84
CA THR A 129 -0.34 -5.70 23.12
C THR A 129 -0.08 -4.46 23.96
N LEU A 130 1.10 -3.84 23.79
CA LEU A 130 1.42 -2.58 24.49
C LEU A 130 0.47 -1.45 24.06
N LEU A 131 0.04 -1.48 22.79
CA LEU A 131 -0.91 -0.52 22.25
C LEU A 131 -2.25 -0.60 22.99
N TYR A 132 -2.79 -1.80 23.20
CA TYR A 132 -4.05 -1.99 23.92
C TYR A 132 -3.95 -1.48 25.36
N HIS A 133 -2.95 -1.96 26.11
CA HIS A 133 -2.75 -1.53 27.50
C HIS A 133 -2.55 -0.03 27.66
N ARG A 134 -1.91 0.62 26.68
CA ARG A 134 -1.70 2.06 26.72
C ARG A 134 -2.98 2.84 26.48
N TYR A 135 -3.70 2.50 25.41
CA TYR A 135 -4.75 3.37 24.88
C TYR A 135 -6.17 2.97 25.28
N ILE A 136 -6.40 1.79 25.87
CA ILE A 136 -7.75 1.34 26.24
C ILE A 136 -8.49 2.33 27.16
N LYS A 137 -7.77 3.12 27.96
CA LYS A 137 -8.33 4.18 28.81
C LYS A 137 -9.00 5.30 28.00
N GLU A 138 -8.53 5.57 26.78
CA GLU A 138 -9.15 6.56 25.91
C GLU A 138 -10.52 6.09 25.38
N ALA A 139 -10.77 4.78 25.45
CA ALA A 139 -12.05 4.16 25.12
C ALA A 139 -12.99 4.01 26.34
N GLU A 140 -12.71 4.65 27.49
CA GLU A 140 -13.54 4.58 28.71
C GLU A 140 -15.01 5.00 28.51
N HIS A 141 -15.29 5.80 27.46
CA HIS A 141 -16.65 6.19 27.11
C HIS A 141 -17.41 5.11 26.31
N ASN A 142 -16.82 3.94 26.07
CA ASN A 142 -17.48 2.83 25.41
C ASN A 142 -18.50 2.17 26.33
N ILE A 143 -19.74 2.11 25.84
CA ILE A 143 -20.90 1.58 26.58
C ILE A 143 -20.79 0.06 26.81
N CYS A 144 -19.91 -0.63 26.09
CA CYS A 144 -19.78 -2.09 26.14
C CYS A 144 -18.33 -2.53 26.38
N ASN A 145 -18.09 -3.22 27.49
CA ASN A 145 -16.87 -4.01 27.69
C ASN A 145 -16.94 -5.24 26.79
N ILE A 146 -15.88 -5.49 26.03
CA ILE A 146 -15.75 -6.69 25.21
C ILE A 146 -14.94 -7.72 26.00
N GLU A 147 -15.59 -8.80 26.42
CA GLU A 147 -14.92 -9.95 27.01
C GLU A 147 -14.63 -11.01 25.93
N GLY A 148 -13.45 -11.63 25.98
CA GLY A 148 -13.06 -12.71 25.05
C GLY A 148 -12.43 -12.25 23.72
N GLY A 149 -11.82 -11.06 23.68
CA GLY A 149 -11.00 -10.62 22.55
C GLY A 149 -9.75 -11.50 22.35
N PRO A 150 -9.09 -11.40 21.18
CA PRO A 150 -7.85 -12.15 20.93
C PRO A 150 -6.76 -11.70 21.89
N GLU A 151 -5.97 -12.63 22.46
CA GLU A 151 -4.84 -12.26 23.31
C GLU A 151 -3.69 -11.69 22.48
N LYS A 152 -3.41 -12.28 21.32
CA LYS A 152 -2.32 -11.90 20.40
C LYS A 152 -2.83 -11.63 19.00
N TRP A 153 -2.05 -10.86 18.24
CA TRP A 153 -2.29 -10.66 16.82
C TRP A 153 -2.27 -11.99 16.07
N ASP A 154 -3.26 -12.18 15.19
CA ASP A 154 -3.28 -13.26 14.22
C ASP A 154 -2.18 -13.09 13.16
N GLY A 155 -1.84 -14.20 12.48
CA GLY A 155 -0.89 -14.16 11.36
C GLY A 155 -1.43 -13.41 10.12
N LEU A 156 -2.73 -13.11 10.08
CA LEU A 156 -3.37 -12.37 9.00
C LEU A 156 -3.19 -10.86 9.21
N VAL A 157 -2.29 -10.25 8.43
CA VAL A 157 -1.95 -8.82 8.56
C VAL A 157 -2.99 -7.88 7.94
N ALA A 158 -3.53 -8.26 6.78
CA ALA A 158 -4.53 -7.47 6.07
C ALA A 158 -5.38 -8.36 5.16
N LYS A 159 -6.68 -8.04 5.04
CA LYS A 159 -7.59 -8.67 4.08
C LYS A 159 -7.99 -7.66 3.02
N MET A 160 -7.57 -7.91 1.80
CA MET A 160 -7.92 -7.06 0.66
C MET A 160 -9.05 -7.68 -0.14
N ARG A 161 -9.99 -6.84 -0.55
CA ARG A 161 -11.12 -7.28 -1.36
C ARG A 161 -10.75 -7.13 -2.83
N HIS A 162 -10.57 -8.27 -3.48
CA HIS A 162 -10.57 -8.34 -4.93
C HIS A 162 -12.00 -8.59 -5.42
N THR A 163 -12.37 -8.00 -6.55
CA THR A 163 -13.69 -8.21 -7.15
C THR A 163 -13.81 -9.58 -7.83
N GLN A 164 -12.70 -10.28 -8.04
CA GLN A 164 -12.58 -11.52 -8.83
C GLN A 164 -11.41 -12.41 -8.31
N PHE A 165 -11.19 -13.57 -8.93
CA PHE A 165 -10.09 -14.48 -8.60
C PHE A 165 -8.72 -13.79 -8.73
N VAL A 166 -7.77 -14.15 -7.88
CA VAL A 166 -6.39 -13.65 -7.91
C VAL A 166 -5.50 -14.76 -8.44
N ASP A 167 -4.87 -14.54 -9.60
CA ASP A 167 -4.08 -15.58 -10.27
C ASP A 167 -2.58 -15.45 -9.97
N VAL A 168 -2.10 -14.22 -9.77
CA VAL A 168 -0.67 -13.94 -9.55
C VAL A 168 -0.50 -12.87 -8.48
N ILE A 169 0.41 -13.10 -7.53
CA ILE A 169 0.84 -12.12 -6.54
C ILE A 169 2.36 -11.95 -6.61
N LYS A 170 2.85 -10.71 -6.60
CA LYS A 170 4.28 -10.39 -6.58
C LYS A 170 4.57 -9.23 -5.64
N PHE A 171 5.50 -9.41 -4.71
CA PHE A 171 5.99 -8.34 -3.84
C PHE A 171 7.06 -7.49 -4.53
N SER A 172 7.13 -6.21 -4.17
CA SER A 172 8.32 -5.40 -4.41
C SER A 172 9.47 -5.89 -3.55
N LEU A 173 10.70 -5.62 -3.99
CA LEU A 173 11.91 -6.11 -3.31
C LEU A 173 12.12 -5.48 -1.92
N ASP A 174 11.55 -4.28 -1.71
CA ASP A 174 11.54 -3.59 -0.42
C ASP A 174 10.33 -3.96 0.46
N SER A 175 9.50 -4.91 0.00
CA SER A 175 8.28 -5.40 0.67
C SER A 175 7.30 -4.29 1.02
N THR A 176 7.22 -3.27 0.17
CA THR A 176 6.34 -2.10 0.38
C THR A 176 5.10 -2.14 -0.48
N LEU A 177 5.18 -2.77 -1.65
CA LEU A 177 4.10 -2.94 -2.60
C LEU A 177 3.91 -4.43 -2.87
N PHE A 178 2.72 -4.82 -3.26
CA PHE A 178 2.54 -6.03 -4.04
C PHE A 178 1.57 -5.79 -5.19
N LEU A 179 1.81 -6.49 -6.28
CA LEU A 179 0.88 -6.61 -7.38
C LEU A 179 0.00 -7.81 -7.17
N SER A 180 -1.27 -7.66 -7.52
CA SER A 180 -2.14 -8.78 -7.79
C SER A 180 -2.62 -8.71 -9.23
N TYR A 181 -2.75 -9.85 -9.88
CA TYR A 181 -3.52 -9.96 -11.12
C TYR A 181 -4.83 -10.67 -10.87
N CYS A 182 -5.93 -10.14 -11.40
CA CYS A 182 -7.23 -10.79 -11.35
C CYS A 182 -7.79 -11.08 -12.75
N THR A 183 -8.10 -12.34 -13.05
CA THR A 183 -8.93 -12.70 -14.20
C THR A 183 -10.40 -12.83 -13.82
N ARG A 184 -11.29 -12.32 -14.67
CA ARG A 184 -12.73 -12.54 -14.58
C ARG A 184 -13.10 -13.73 -15.46
N LEU A 185 -13.28 -14.91 -14.85
CA LEU A 185 -13.88 -16.08 -15.51
C LEU A 185 -15.40 -15.97 -15.48
N ALA A 186 -15.97 -15.10 -16.32
CA ALA A 186 -17.39 -15.11 -16.61
C ALA A 186 -17.58 -15.10 -18.14
N VAL A 187 -18.40 -16.03 -18.63
CA VAL A 187 -18.70 -16.25 -20.04
C VAL A 187 -18.99 -14.92 -20.75
N GLY A 188 -18.07 -14.49 -21.63
CA GLY A 188 -18.31 -13.42 -22.61
C GLY A 188 -17.70 -12.04 -22.33
N ASP A 189 -17.06 -11.78 -21.19
CA ASP A 189 -16.40 -10.48 -20.93
C ASP A 189 -15.09 -10.63 -20.14
N PHE A 190 -13.98 -10.71 -20.87
CA PHE A 190 -12.63 -10.78 -20.31
C PHE A 190 -12.10 -9.37 -20.05
N ASN A 191 -12.34 -8.84 -18.85
CA ASN A 191 -11.63 -7.65 -18.36
C ASN A 191 -10.44 -8.10 -17.51
N ASP A 192 -9.23 -7.90 -18.02
CA ASP A 192 -7.97 -8.18 -17.33
C ASP A 192 -7.60 -6.99 -16.43
N ASN A 193 -7.63 -7.18 -15.10
CA ASN A 193 -7.26 -6.15 -14.13
C ASN A 193 -5.94 -6.51 -13.43
N VAL A 194 -4.87 -5.78 -13.75
CA VAL A 194 -3.68 -5.71 -12.91
C VAL A 194 -3.94 -4.65 -11.85
N ASN A 195 -3.92 -5.03 -10.57
CA ASN A 195 -4.01 -4.09 -9.46
C ASN A 195 -2.64 -3.98 -8.79
N LEU A 196 -2.13 -2.75 -8.68
CA LEU A 196 -1.04 -2.43 -7.78
C LEU A 196 -1.65 -2.10 -6.43
N TRP A 197 -1.15 -2.77 -5.40
CA TRP A 197 -1.51 -2.47 -4.04
C TRP A 197 -0.27 -1.97 -3.33
N ASP A 198 -0.45 -0.84 -2.67
CA ASP A 198 0.45 -0.50 -1.61
C ASP A 198 0.04 -1.35 -0.39
N ILE A 199 0.99 -2.04 0.25
CA ILE A 199 0.76 -2.67 1.57
C ILE A 199 0.35 -1.59 2.60
N ARG A 200 0.56 -0.32 2.23
CA ARG A 200 0.47 0.87 3.08
C ARG A 200 -0.78 1.73 2.83
N GLY A 201 -1.69 1.36 1.93
CA GLY A 201 -2.90 2.12 1.62
C GLY A 201 -3.64 1.57 0.40
N ILE A 202 -4.87 1.10 0.60
CA ILE A 202 -5.66 0.33 -0.35
C ILE A 202 -6.20 1.26 -1.45
N ASP A 203 -5.48 1.38 -2.56
CA ASP A 203 -5.98 1.98 -3.81
C ASP A 203 -5.73 1.04 -5.00
N ALA A 204 -6.80 0.41 -5.48
CA ALA A 204 -6.79 -0.38 -6.70
C ALA A 204 -6.80 0.54 -7.92
N SER A 205 -5.82 0.39 -8.81
CA SER A 205 -5.87 1.01 -10.15
C SER A 205 -5.78 -0.08 -11.21
N SER A 206 -6.69 -0.02 -12.18
CA SER A 206 -6.72 -0.93 -13.34
C SER A 206 -6.38 -0.17 -14.64
N PRO A 207 -5.62 -0.77 -15.57
CA PRO A 207 -5.58 -0.32 -16.94
C PRO A 207 -6.79 -0.87 -17.72
N PRO A 208 -7.55 -0.05 -18.46
CA PRO A 208 -8.52 -0.59 -19.42
C PRO A 208 -7.75 -1.03 -20.67
N SER A 209 -7.60 -2.33 -20.86
CA SER A 209 -7.19 -2.90 -22.13
C SER A 209 -8.42 -3.48 -22.84
N LYS A 210 -9.09 -2.67 -23.66
CA LYS A 210 -10.04 -3.19 -24.64
C LYS A 210 -9.27 -3.81 -25.82
N ARG A 211 -9.78 -4.99 -26.21
CA ARG A 211 -9.57 -5.74 -27.45
C ARG A 211 -8.53 -6.88 -27.38
N ASN A 212 -9.09 -8.10 -27.37
CA ASN A 212 -8.47 -9.43 -27.41
C ASN A 212 -7.67 -9.79 -26.14
N ALA A 213 -8.41 -10.25 -25.14
CA ALA A 213 -7.90 -10.75 -23.87
C ALA A 213 -7.13 -12.06 -24.07
N ASN A 214 -5.84 -12.00 -23.78
CA ASN A 214 -5.02 -13.18 -23.55
C ASN A 214 -4.67 -13.14 -22.07
N ALA A 215 -4.87 -14.24 -21.34
CA ALA A 215 -4.61 -14.27 -19.91
C ALA A 215 -3.14 -13.94 -19.63
N VAL A 216 -2.88 -13.00 -18.71
CA VAL A 216 -1.53 -12.76 -18.19
C VAL A 216 -1.12 -13.98 -17.39
N THR A 217 -0.04 -14.62 -17.81
CA THR A 217 0.50 -15.83 -17.19
C THR A 217 1.58 -15.50 -16.17
N THR A 218 2.24 -14.35 -16.30
CA THR A 218 3.35 -13.98 -15.43
C THR A 218 3.56 -12.46 -15.37
N LEU A 219 4.06 -12.00 -14.21
CA LEU A 219 4.32 -10.59 -13.91
C LEU A 219 5.66 -10.44 -13.19
N ALA A 220 6.36 -9.34 -13.46
CA ALA A 220 7.56 -8.93 -12.73
C ALA A 220 7.64 -7.41 -12.55
N LEU A 221 8.14 -6.96 -11.41
CA LEU A 221 8.47 -5.56 -11.13
C LEU A 221 9.97 -5.33 -11.15
N SER A 222 10.40 -4.16 -11.59
CA SER A 222 11.76 -3.68 -11.34
C SER A 222 11.95 -3.32 -9.86
N ARG A 223 13.21 -3.33 -9.40
CA ARG A 223 13.58 -3.06 -8.00
C ARG A 223 13.08 -1.71 -7.47
N ASP A 224 13.12 -0.69 -8.32
CA ASP A 224 12.65 0.68 -8.03
C ASP A 224 11.13 0.84 -8.23
N CYS A 225 10.43 -0.26 -8.52
CA CYS A 225 9.02 -0.33 -8.89
C CYS A 225 8.64 0.54 -10.09
N SER A 226 9.61 1.10 -10.84
CA SER A 226 9.38 2.05 -11.93
C SER A 226 8.92 1.37 -13.23
N ARG A 227 9.08 0.05 -13.30
CA ARG A 227 8.74 -0.79 -14.45
C ARG A 227 7.96 -2.02 -13.99
N LEU A 228 7.00 -2.39 -14.83
CA LEU A 228 6.24 -3.64 -14.73
C LEU A 228 6.31 -4.35 -16.07
N ALA A 229 6.73 -5.61 -16.07
CA ALA A 229 6.70 -6.47 -17.25
C ALA A 229 5.61 -7.53 -17.10
N CYS A 230 4.86 -7.74 -18.17
CA CYS A 230 3.76 -8.69 -18.24
C CYS A 230 3.99 -9.69 -19.37
N GLY A 231 3.81 -10.97 -19.07
CA GLY A 231 3.87 -12.06 -20.04
C GLY A 231 2.48 -12.64 -20.24
N PHE A 232 2.14 -12.92 -21.48
CA PHE A 232 0.81 -13.38 -21.88
C PHE A 232 0.87 -14.80 -22.46
N GLY A 233 -0.27 -15.51 -22.38
CA GLY A 233 -0.40 -16.86 -22.90
C GLY A 233 -0.22 -16.99 -24.42
N ASP A 234 -0.34 -15.91 -25.18
CA ASP A 234 -0.14 -15.85 -26.64
C ASP A 234 1.31 -15.58 -27.06
N GLY A 235 2.25 -15.48 -26.09
CA GLY A 235 3.63 -15.12 -26.37
C GLY A 235 3.90 -13.62 -26.49
N THR A 236 2.90 -12.77 -26.20
CA THR A 236 3.07 -11.32 -26.11
C THR A 236 3.82 -10.96 -24.82
N VAL A 237 4.66 -9.93 -24.93
CA VAL A 237 5.36 -9.33 -23.79
C VAL A 237 5.07 -7.84 -23.79
N GLU A 238 4.63 -7.31 -22.64
CA GLU A 238 4.39 -5.89 -22.44
C GLU A 238 5.30 -5.33 -21.36
N LEU A 239 5.69 -4.07 -21.56
CA LEU A 239 6.44 -3.27 -20.59
C LEU A 239 5.64 -2.00 -20.27
N TRP A 240 5.46 -1.78 -18.99
CA TRP A 240 4.72 -0.65 -18.43
C TRP A 240 5.66 0.17 -17.56
N GLY A 241 5.57 1.49 -17.69
CA GLY A 241 6.19 2.44 -16.78
C GLY A 241 5.21 2.80 -15.67
N THR A 242 5.69 2.88 -14.43
CA THR A 242 4.97 3.56 -13.35
C THR A 242 5.48 4.97 -13.23
N SER A 243 4.56 5.93 -13.05
CA SER A 243 4.97 7.31 -12.79
C SER A 243 5.43 7.43 -11.33
N PRO A 244 6.69 7.83 -11.05
CA PRO A 244 7.16 8.05 -9.69
C PRO A 244 6.53 9.30 -9.05
N THR A 245 6.11 10.29 -9.85
CA THR A 245 5.41 11.49 -9.36
C THR A 245 3.96 11.20 -8.95
N LYS A 246 3.30 10.22 -9.58
CA LYS A 246 1.98 9.71 -9.12
C LYS A 246 2.05 8.78 -7.90
N ARG A 247 3.25 8.42 -7.43
CA ARG A 247 3.47 7.80 -6.10
C ARG A 247 3.34 8.79 -4.94
N ARG A 248 3.19 10.10 -5.23
CA ARG A 248 3.09 11.20 -4.24
C ARG A 248 1.69 11.81 -4.12
N ILE A 249 0.63 11.18 -4.63
CA ILE A 249 -0.69 11.83 -4.71
C ILE A 249 -1.36 11.88 -3.33
N GLY A 250 -1.17 13.02 -2.64
CA GLY A 250 -2.26 13.68 -1.91
C GLY A 250 -3.15 14.48 -2.87
N PRO A 251 -4.18 15.15 -2.34
CA PRO A 251 -5.57 14.92 -2.67
C PRO A 251 -5.94 15.28 -4.12
N LEU A 252 -6.77 14.45 -4.76
CA LEU A 252 -7.56 14.85 -5.92
C LEU A 252 -9.03 14.53 -5.66
N ALA A 253 -9.71 15.55 -5.13
CA ALA A 253 -11.15 15.66 -5.19
C ALA A 253 -11.61 15.58 -6.65
N HIS A 254 -12.83 15.06 -6.84
CA HIS A 254 -13.50 14.80 -8.11
C HIS A 254 -13.26 13.40 -8.73
N ARG A 255 -13.97 12.42 -8.15
CA ARG A 255 -14.44 11.19 -8.82
C ARG A 255 -14.91 11.51 -10.25
N SER A 256 -14.24 10.91 -11.25
CA SER A 256 -14.76 10.48 -12.57
C SER A 256 -13.71 10.46 -13.69
N LYS A 257 -12.46 10.88 -13.44
CA LYS A 257 -11.38 10.82 -14.44
C LYS A 257 -10.01 10.52 -13.81
N MET A 258 -9.91 9.46 -13.02
CA MET A 258 -8.66 9.03 -12.35
C MET A 258 -7.64 8.55 -13.39
N GLU A 259 -6.61 9.37 -13.59
CA GLU A 259 -5.59 9.21 -14.64
C GLU A 259 -4.48 8.20 -14.27
N ARG A 260 -4.42 7.10 -15.03
CA ARG A 260 -3.28 6.20 -15.34
C ARG A 260 -2.01 6.35 -14.46
N ILE A 261 -1.85 5.44 -13.49
CA ILE A 261 -0.57 5.21 -12.76
C ILE A 261 0.45 4.52 -13.67
N PHE A 262 -0.03 3.61 -14.52
CA PHE A 262 0.75 2.90 -15.51
C PHE A 262 0.56 3.51 -16.90
N PHE A 263 1.67 3.81 -17.57
CA PHE A 263 1.68 4.09 -19.00
C PHE A 263 2.41 2.97 -19.71
N ARG A 264 1.82 2.48 -20.81
CA ARG A 264 2.44 1.41 -21.58
C ARG A 264 3.66 2.00 -22.28
N ILE A 265 4.85 1.53 -21.91
CA ILE A 265 6.08 1.86 -22.63
C ILE A 265 6.04 1.12 -23.96
N PHE A 266 5.59 -0.15 -23.93
CA PHE A 266 5.71 -1.01 -25.09
C PHE A 266 4.80 -2.25 -25.05
N ARG A 267 4.45 -2.74 -26.24
CA ARG A 267 3.87 -4.05 -26.52
C ARG A 267 4.52 -4.64 -27.77
N GLN A 268 5.19 -5.79 -27.68
CA GLN A 268 5.50 -6.61 -28.86
C GLN A 268 4.63 -7.85 -28.86
N SER A 269 3.71 -7.86 -29.81
CA SER A 269 2.90 -9.04 -30.10
C SER A 269 3.76 -10.12 -30.80
N ARG A 270 3.60 -11.38 -30.38
CA ARG A 270 4.13 -12.59 -31.06
C ARG A 270 5.64 -12.71 -31.21
N ARG A 271 6.44 -12.23 -30.26
CA ARG A 271 7.89 -12.53 -30.25
C ARG A 271 8.17 -13.95 -29.78
N HIS A 272 7.46 -14.40 -28.75
CA HIS A 272 7.45 -15.81 -28.40
C HIS A 272 6.41 -16.54 -29.23
N LYS A 273 6.74 -17.76 -29.65
CA LYS A 273 5.83 -18.61 -30.44
C LYS A 273 4.78 -19.31 -29.59
N GLN A 274 4.95 -19.26 -28.26
CA GLN A 274 4.09 -19.92 -27.29
C GLN A 274 4.04 -19.11 -25.97
N SER A 275 3.18 -19.53 -25.05
CA SER A 275 2.98 -18.93 -23.74
C SER A 275 4.27 -18.55 -23.02
N VAL A 276 4.32 -17.31 -22.51
CA VAL A 276 5.41 -16.83 -21.66
C VAL A 276 5.16 -17.34 -20.24
N LEU A 277 6.08 -18.10 -19.66
CA LEU A 277 5.90 -18.72 -18.35
C LEU A 277 6.65 -18.01 -17.24
N ALA A 278 7.74 -17.33 -17.59
CA ALA A 278 8.58 -16.64 -16.62
C ALA A 278 9.02 -15.29 -17.16
N ILE A 279 9.01 -14.28 -16.29
CA ILE A 279 9.64 -12.98 -16.54
C ILE A 279 10.42 -12.58 -15.29
N GLY A 280 11.58 -11.94 -15.48
CA GLY A 280 12.38 -11.36 -14.39
C GLY A 280 13.21 -10.16 -14.85
N PHE A 281 13.29 -9.15 -13.99
CA PHE A 281 14.19 -8.00 -14.19
C PHE A 281 15.58 -8.30 -13.62
N ASP A 282 16.61 -7.66 -14.17
CA ASP A 282 17.90 -7.56 -13.50
C ASP A 282 17.80 -6.63 -12.27
N PRO A 283 18.75 -6.71 -11.31
CA PRO A 283 18.71 -5.90 -10.09
C PRO A 283 18.65 -4.39 -10.32
N ASN A 284 19.15 -3.92 -11.47
CA ASN A 284 19.19 -2.50 -11.83
C ASN A 284 18.03 -2.06 -12.74
N GLY A 285 17.13 -2.97 -13.14
CA GLY A 285 16.02 -2.69 -14.05
C GLY A 285 16.43 -2.30 -15.49
N ARG A 286 17.70 -2.47 -15.86
CA ARG A 286 18.25 -2.17 -17.19
C ARG A 286 17.87 -3.23 -18.22
N LEU A 287 17.70 -4.48 -17.79
CA LEU A 287 17.32 -5.60 -18.63
C LEU A 287 16.19 -6.38 -17.97
N PHE A 288 15.38 -7.04 -18.78
CA PHE A 288 14.51 -8.10 -18.30
C PHE A 288 14.55 -9.30 -19.24
N ALA A 289 14.32 -10.48 -18.69
CA ALA A 289 14.26 -11.73 -19.42
C ALA A 289 12.81 -12.23 -19.46
N SER A 290 12.41 -12.84 -20.58
CA SER A 290 11.18 -13.61 -20.69
C SER A 290 11.48 -15.02 -21.17
N GLY A 291 11.01 -16.03 -20.43
CA GLY A 291 11.09 -17.44 -20.79
C GLY A 291 9.73 -17.93 -21.27
N SER A 292 9.72 -18.66 -22.38
CA SER A 292 8.51 -19.20 -22.99
C SER A 292 8.58 -20.70 -23.17
N TYR A 293 7.41 -21.33 -23.27
CA TYR A 293 7.29 -22.72 -23.69
C TYR A 293 7.84 -22.97 -25.11
N ASP A 294 8.08 -21.93 -25.91
CA ASP A 294 8.76 -22.04 -27.21
C ASP A 294 10.24 -22.45 -27.15
N ARG A 295 10.73 -22.81 -25.95
CA ARG A 295 12.11 -23.23 -25.65
C ARG A 295 13.13 -22.11 -25.86
N THR A 296 12.69 -20.85 -25.81
CA THR A 296 13.58 -19.69 -25.90
C THR A 296 13.46 -18.79 -24.69
N ILE A 297 14.59 -18.15 -24.35
CA ILE A 297 14.63 -17.03 -23.41
C ILE A 297 14.98 -15.79 -24.23
N LYS A 298 14.20 -14.72 -24.06
CA LYS A 298 14.44 -13.44 -24.72
C LYS A 298 14.90 -12.41 -23.70
N LEU A 299 15.93 -11.66 -24.06
CA LEU A 299 16.46 -10.55 -23.28
C LEU A 299 16.00 -9.24 -23.91
N TRP A 300 15.51 -8.35 -23.06
CA TRP A 300 14.90 -7.08 -23.44
C TRP A 300 15.56 -5.96 -22.66
N ASN A 301 15.59 -4.76 -23.23
CA ASN A 301 15.98 -3.57 -22.51
C ASN A 301 14.80 -3.05 -21.65
N GLY A 302 15.06 -2.80 -20.37
CA GLY A 302 14.05 -2.38 -19.39
C GLY A 302 13.65 -0.90 -19.48
N GLY A 303 14.37 -0.11 -20.27
CA GLY A 303 14.04 1.29 -20.54
C GLY A 303 13.01 1.46 -21.65
N ASP A 304 13.19 0.75 -22.77
CA ASP A 304 12.42 0.93 -24.00
C ASP A 304 11.65 -0.32 -24.47
N GLY A 305 11.91 -1.49 -23.86
CA GLY A 305 11.31 -2.77 -24.27
C GLY A 305 11.90 -3.39 -25.54
N ILE A 306 13.03 -2.89 -26.04
CA ILE A 306 13.66 -3.42 -27.27
C ILE A 306 14.33 -4.77 -26.99
N LEU A 307 14.09 -5.74 -27.87
CA LEU A 307 14.73 -7.06 -27.83
C LEU A 307 16.24 -6.92 -28.06
N ARG A 308 17.05 -7.35 -27.09
CA ARG A 308 18.52 -7.35 -27.10
C ARG A 308 19.12 -8.69 -27.52
N GLY A 309 18.43 -9.79 -27.24
CA GLY A 309 18.93 -11.12 -27.59
C GLY A 309 17.88 -12.22 -27.47
N THR A 310 18.08 -13.32 -28.18
CA THR A 310 17.33 -14.57 -27.98
C THR A 310 18.33 -15.67 -27.66
N LEU A 311 18.21 -16.21 -26.46
CA LEU A 311 18.93 -17.38 -25.99
C LEU A 311 18.08 -18.60 -26.34
N LYS A 312 18.70 -19.60 -26.94
CA LYS A 312 18.11 -20.90 -27.21
C LYS A 312 18.97 -21.94 -26.51
N VAL A 313 18.33 -22.90 -25.87
CA VAL A 313 19.05 -24.12 -25.47
C VAL A 313 19.40 -24.87 -26.77
N PRO A 314 20.64 -25.34 -26.94
CA PRO A 314 21.06 -26.09 -28.13
C PRO A 314 20.21 -27.34 -28.39
#